data_AF-A0A1M6H3I5-F1
#
_entry.id   AF-A0A1M6H3I5-F1
#
_cell.length_a   1.000
_cell.length_b   1.000
_cell.length_c   1.000
_cell.angle_alpha   90.00
_cell.angle_beta   90.00
_cell.angle_gamma   90.00
#
_symmetry.space_group_name_H-M   'P 1'
#
loop_
_entity.id
_entity.type
_entity.pdbx_description
1 polymer ?
#
loop_
_entity_poly.entity_id
_entity_poly.type
_entity_poly.pdbx_seq_one_letter_code
_entity_poly.pdbx_strand_id
1 'polypeptide(L)'
;MLGWVVAYPVTSAFLLVSFFCLLQSWWFKRDFFSPMTVYCFSQCITLAIAYLQLDKAMSDFKPLTWMVWILGFLSFCTGCGLAKLLAKSKHLPTRVAAAIPPKNYNWNLHVLFSFVPFFIFLLGVYGVITVAGNLLVFTDNPARWMDKSVNYGYYALFVSSGPLVVLLFGVASFSSFNKCVAARRVAKLMVLVTIVLNLMAYPNRTGLFFNLGFLLIFINFLYKKISPVAIMLVLVAAISAFIGISNLRNQYGGGTAEGKAMNVVVKLPYMYVANNYWNLDYAVNSPTDREIHPFTYGIDFFSGVLEYARISNSFKTSLGWDTPFNDRIQKVNGFNTVNYLWDVYKDFRLFGVFLLPFLCGLALSVLYLRMCKPFTPRQVTLYTYFVYFVGWWFFTSGYKQGVYVLWLPVVFFITTVCMGRRKLKADALVCDKVNNEDDAQKNIAAQCE
;
A
#
# COMPACT_ATOMS: atom_id res chain seq x y z
N MET A 1 -18.33 -20.71 -23.97
CA MET A 1 -17.48 -20.65 -22.75
C MET A 1 -16.33 -21.64 -22.79
N LEU A 2 -16.55 -22.94 -23.08
CA LEU A 2 -15.46 -23.94 -23.16
C LEU A 2 -14.33 -23.56 -24.13
N GLY A 3 -14.64 -23.01 -25.31
CA GLY A 3 -13.63 -22.55 -26.27
C GLY A 3 -12.72 -21.44 -25.75
N TRP A 4 -13.22 -20.56 -24.87
CA TRP A 4 -12.40 -19.50 -24.25
C TRP A 4 -11.47 -20.06 -23.18
N VAL A 5 -11.94 -21.07 -22.42
CA VAL A 5 -11.12 -21.78 -21.43
C VAL A 5 -9.97 -22.52 -22.09
N VAL A 6 -10.22 -23.15 -23.24
CA VAL A 6 -9.18 -23.83 -24.03
C VAL A 6 -8.20 -22.83 -24.64
N ALA A 7 -8.67 -21.67 -25.11
CA ALA A 7 -7.82 -20.64 -25.68
C ALA A 7 -6.96 -19.89 -24.64
N TYR A 8 -7.49 -19.67 -23.43
CA TYR A 8 -6.81 -18.93 -22.35
C TYR A 8 -6.86 -19.70 -21.02
N PRO A 9 -6.15 -20.85 -20.91
CA PRO A 9 -6.25 -21.71 -19.74
C PRO A 9 -5.72 -21.04 -18.47
N VAL A 10 -4.59 -20.34 -18.56
CA VAL A 10 -3.97 -19.63 -17.43
C VAL A 10 -4.87 -18.52 -16.90
N THR A 11 -5.40 -17.68 -17.81
CA THR A 11 -6.36 -16.63 -17.48
C THR A 11 -7.59 -17.21 -16.81
N SER A 12 -8.17 -18.28 -17.37
CA SER A 12 -9.37 -18.92 -16.84
C SER A 12 -9.15 -19.45 -15.42
N ALA A 13 -8.03 -20.12 -15.18
CA ALA A 13 -7.68 -20.64 -13.85
C ALA A 13 -7.56 -19.53 -12.81
N PHE A 14 -6.85 -18.44 -13.12
CA PHE A 14 -6.65 -17.35 -12.17
C PHE A 14 -7.88 -16.45 -11.99
N LEU A 15 -8.73 -16.29 -13.02
CA LEU A 15 -10.04 -15.66 -12.87
C LEU A 15 -10.94 -16.48 -11.95
N LEU A 16 -10.91 -17.81 -12.05
CA LEU A 16 -11.66 -18.69 -11.14
C LEU A 16 -11.21 -18.50 -9.69
N VAL A 17 -9.91 -18.44 -9.43
CA VAL A 17 -9.38 -18.16 -8.07
C VAL A 17 -9.79 -16.78 -7.57
N SER A 18 -9.75 -15.76 -8.43
CA SER A 18 -10.16 -14.39 -8.09
C SER A 18 -11.66 -14.32 -7.79
N PHE A 19 -12.48 -14.98 -8.61
CA PHE A 19 -13.92 -15.12 -8.40
C PHE A 19 -14.22 -15.88 -7.10
N PHE A 20 -13.48 -16.95 -6.81
CA PHE A 20 -13.60 -17.69 -5.55
C PHE A 20 -13.29 -16.79 -4.34
N CYS A 21 -12.30 -15.89 -4.43
CA CYS A 21 -12.02 -14.92 -3.36
C CYS A 21 -13.21 -13.96 -3.12
N LEU A 22 -13.85 -13.48 -4.19
CA LEU A 22 -15.05 -12.62 -4.11
C LEU A 22 -16.25 -13.40 -3.54
N LEU A 23 -16.51 -14.60 -4.07
CA LEU A 23 -17.58 -15.48 -3.62
C LEU A 23 -17.39 -15.86 -2.14
N GLN A 24 -16.16 -16.14 -1.72
CA GLN A 24 -15.85 -16.43 -0.33
C GLN A 24 -16.21 -15.27 0.59
N SER A 25 -15.96 -14.03 0.16
CA SER A 25 -16.35 -12.85 0.92
C SER A 25 -17.87 -12.64 0.92
N TRP A 26 -18.53 -12.85 -0.22
CA TRP A 26 -19.97 -12.64 -0.35
C TRP A 26 -20.83 -13.70 0.34
N TRP A 27 -20.56 -14.98 0.06
CA TRP A 27 -21.33 -16.13 0.50
C TRP A 27 -21.02 -16.48 1.96
N PHE A 28 -19.74 -16.66 2.30
CA PHE A 28 -19.33 -17.02 3.67
C PHE A 28 -19.17 -15.81 4.61
N LYS A 29 -19.52 -14.60 4.15
CA LYS A 29 -19.38 -13.32 4.89
C LYS A 29 -17.98 -13.11 5.48
N ARG A 30 -16.97 -13.72 4.84
CA ARG A 30 -15.56 -13.54 5.22
C ARG A 30 -15.09 -12.16 4.79
N ASP A 31 -14.14 -11.63 5.54
CA ASP A 31 -13.57 -10.32 5.23
C ASP A 31 -12.72 -10.40 3.96
N PHE A 32 -13.09 -9.65 2.93
CA PHE A 32 -12.30 -9.53 1.71
C PHE A 32 -10.91 -8.96 2.03
N PHE A 33 -10.84 -8.02 2.97
CA PHE A 33 -9.60 -7.37 3.37
C PHE A 33 -8.72 -8.23 4.28
N SER A 34 -8.97 -9.53 4.41
CA SER A 34 -8.02 -10.42 5.08
C SER A 34 -6.74 -10.56 4.24
N PRO A 35 -5.55 -10.66 4.86
CA PRO A 35 -4.27 -10.52 4.13
C PRO A 35 -4.13 -11.50 2.96
N MET A 36 -4.44 -12.78 3.22
CA MET A 36 -4.41 -13.84 2.23
C MET A 36 -5.41 -13.60 1.10
N THR A 37 -6.64 -13.14 1.40
CA THR A 37 -7.66 -12.91 0.37
C THR A 37 -7.28 -11.76 -0.54
N VAL A 38 -6.81 -10.63 0.01
CA VAL A 38 -6.35 -9.49 -0.79
C VAL A 38 -5.18 -9.89 -1.68
N TYR A 39 -4.19 -10.59 -1.13
CA TYR A 39 -3.02 -11.00 -1.88
C TYR A 39 -3.38 -12.02 -2.98
N CYS A 40 -4.12 -13.08 -2.67
CA CYS A 40 -4.58 -14.04 -3.67
C CYS A 40 -5.40 -13.37 -4.77
N PHE A 41 -6.39 -12.54 -4.40
CA PHE A 41 -7.23 -11.84 -5.35
C PHE A 41 -6.39 -10.95 -6.27
N SER A 42 -5.55 -10.07 -5.69
CA SER A 42 -4.76 -9.11 -6.45
C SER A 42 -3.76 -9.78 -7.39
N GLN A 43 -3.00 -10.78 -6.92
CA GLN A 43 -1.99 -11.43 -7.75
C GLN A 43 -2.62 -12.32 -8.84
N CYS A 44 -3.72 -13.00 -8.54
CA CYS A 44 -4.40 -13.82 -9.54
C CYS A 44 -5.12 -12.96 -10.59
N ILE A 45 -5.85 -11.90 -10.20
CA ILE A 45 -6.60 -11.08 -11.17
C ILE A 45 -5.66 -10.36 -12.14
N THR A 46 -4.53 -9.85 -11.64
CA THR A 46 -3.57 -9.10 -12.45
C THR A 46 -2.78 -10.02 -13.37
N LEU A 47 -2.37 -11.21 -12.90
CA LEU A 47 -1.75 -12.21 -13.76
C LEU A 47 -2.73 -12.75 -14.81
N ALA A 48 -4.00 -12.96 -14.44
CA ALA A 48 -5.05 -13.34 -15.39
C ALA A 48 -5.21 -12.28 -16.49
N ILE A 49 -5.31 -11.00 -16.10
CA ILE A 49 -5.39 -9.90 -17.06
C ILE A 49 -4.18 -9.93 -17.99
N ALA A 50 -2.95 -10.09 -17.48
CA ALA A 50 -1.74 -10.14 -18.30
C ALA A 50 -1.80 -11.27 -19.34
N TYR A 51 -2.22 -12.47 -18.92
CA TYR A 51 -2.36 -13.66 -19.77
C TYR A 51 -3.53 -13.63 -20.75
N LEU A 52 -4.32 -12.55 -20.81
CA LEU A 52 -5.16 -12.26 -21.99
C LEU A 52 -4.32 -12.04 -23.26
N GLN A 53 -3.02 -11.78 -23.13
CA GLN A 53 -2.06 -11.63 -24.24
C GLN A 53 -2.54 -10.65 -25.33
N LEU A 54 -3.20 -9.56 -24.92
CA LEU A 54 -3.69 -8.52 -25.83
C LEU A 54 -2.54 -7.76 -26.52
N ASP A 55 -1.32 -7.86 -25.99
CA ASP A 55 -0.10 -7.35 -26.61
C ASP A 55 0.90 -8.48 -26.85
N LYS A 56 1.58 -8.44 -28.00
CA LYS A 56 2.57 -9.45 -28.43
C LYS A 56 3.80 -9.52 -27.51
N ALA A 57 4.06 -8.48 -26.72
CA ALA A 57 5.15 -8.49 -25.74
C ALA A 57 4.90 -9.47 -24.58
N MET A 58 3.64 -9.79 -24.29
CA MET A 58 3.29 -10.82 -23.33
C MET A 58 3.47 -12.21 -23.95
N SER A 59 4.52 -12.89 -23.50
CA SER A 59 4.78 -14.30 -23.81
C SER A 59 4.50 -15.17 -22.60
N ASP A 60 4.43 -16.49 -22.80
CA ASP A 60 4.40 -17.42 -21.69
C ASP A 60 5.67 -17.28 -20.83
N PHE A 61 5.46 -17.29 -19.53
CA PHE A 61 6.54 -17.29 -18.55
C PHE A 61 7.44 -18.51 -18.72
N LYS A 62 8.74 -18.25 -18.68
CA LYS A 62 9.75 -19.29 -18.54
C LYS A 62 9.66 -19.95 -17.15
N PRO A 63 10.16 -21.19 -16.98
CA PRO A 63 10.06 -21.92 -15.72
C PRO A 63 10.62 -21.16 -14.50
N LEU A 64 11.71 -20.40 -14.68
CA LEU A 64 12.30 -19.61 -13.61
C LEU A 64 11.37 -18.45 -13.16
N THR A 65 10.68 -17.80 -14.09
CA THR A 65 9.67 -16.77 -13.78
C THR A 65 8.49 -17.36 -13.03
N TRP A 66 7.99 -18.53 -13.48
CA TRP A 66 6.96 -19.28 -12.76
C TRP A 66 7.40 -19.62 -11.34
N MET A 67 8.64 -20.07 -11.16
CA MET A 67 9.18 -20.38 -9.84
C MET A 67 9.24 -19.13 -8.95
N VAL A 68 9.70 -17.97 -9.46
CA VAL A 68 9.69 -16.71 -8.71
C VAL A 68 8.26 -16.33 -8.29
N TRP A 69 7.31 -16.45 -9.22
CA TRP A 69 5.92 -16.10 -8.96
C TRP A 69 5.27 -17.01 -7.91
N ILE A 70 5.33 -18.33 -8.14
CA ILE A 70 4.72 -19.36 -7.29
C ILE A 70 5.36 -19.37 -5.90
N LEU A 71 6.69 -19.27 -5.82
CA LEU A 71 7.41 -19.26 -4.54
C LEU A 71 6.98 -18.06 -3.68
N GLY A 72 6.94 -16.86 -4.26
CA GLY A 72 6.45 -15.68 -3.56
C GLY A 72 4.98 -15.81 -3.16
N PHE A 73 4.16 -16.38 -4.04
CA PHE A 73 2.74 -16.59 -3.79
C PHE A 73 2.47 -17.54 -2.61
N LEU A 74 3.04 -18.74 -2.67
CA LEU A 74 2.88 -19.77 -1.65
C LEU A 74 3.54 -19.37 -0.33
N SER A 75 4.67 -18.68 -0.40
CA SER A 75 5.38 -18.20 0.79
C SER A 75 4.51 -17.22 1.60
N PHE A 76 3.93 -16.22 0.94
CA PHE A 76 3.02 -15.27 1.59
C PHE A 76 1.80 -15.97 2.21
N CYS A 77 1.19 -16.90 1.45
CA CYS A 77 0.05 -17.69 1.91
C CYS A 77 0.41 -18.55 3.13
N THR A 78 1.60 -19.15 3.13
CA THR A 78 2.11 -19.97 4.24
C THR A 78 2.33 -19.13 5.49
N GLY A 79 2.94 -17.94 5.36
CA GLY A 79 3.09 -16.99 6.47
C GLY A 79 1.74 -16.58 7.08
N CYS A 80 0.75 -16.33 6.22
CA CYS A 80 -0.62 -16.04 6.67
C CYS A 80 -1.29 -17.23 7.36
N GLY A 81 -1.13 -18.42 6.79
CA GLY A 81 -1.65 -19.68 7.33
C GLY A 81 -1.08 -19.98 8.71
N LEU A 82 0.24 -19.88 8.87
CA LEU A 82 0.93 -20.11 10.13
C LEU A 82 0.42 -19.19 11.24
N ALA A 83 0.33 -17.88 11.00
CA ALA A 83 -0.22 -16.94 11.98
C ALA A 83 -1.65 -17.31 12.42
N LYS A 84 -2.50 -17.70 11.48
CA LYS A 84 -3.88 -18.12 11.76
C LYS A 84 -3.95 -19.44 12.51
N LEU A 85 -3.10 -20.42 12.18
CA LEU A 85 -3.02 -21.70 12.89
C LEU A 85 -2.56 -21.49 14.34
N LEU A 86 -1.53 -20.68 14.55
CA LEU A 86 -1.06 -20.30 15.89
C LEU A 86 -2.12 -19.54 16.70
N ALA A 87 -2.94 -18.72 16.05
CA ALA A 87 -4.05 -18.06 16.72
C ALA A 87 -5.16 -19.04 17.11
N LYS A 88 -5.50 -19.98 16.22
CA LYS A 88 -6.49 -21.02 16.48
C LYS A 88 -6.07 -21.95 17.61
N SER A 89 -4.81 -22.38 17.65
CA SER A 89 -4.30 -23.24 18.73
C SER A 89 -4.32 -22.56 20.10
N LYS A 90 -4.23 -21.22 20.12
CA LYS A 90 -4.38 -20.39 21.32
C LYS A 90 -5.82 -19.92 21.58
N HIS A 91 -6.81 -20.47 20.88
CA HIS A 91 -8.22 -20.08 20.95
C HIS A 91 -8.48 -18.57 20.82
N LEU A 92 -7.64 -17.87 20.04
CA LEU A 92 -7.79 -16.43 19.81
C LEU A 92 -8.90 -16.14 18.79
N PRO A 93 -9.61 -15.01 18.92
CA PRO A 93 -10.62 -14.61 17.94
C PRO A 93 -9.96 -14.39 16.57
N THR A 94 -10.60 -14.93 15.53
CA THR A 94 -10.15 -14.84 14.13
C THR A 94 -11.07 -14.00 13.24
N ARG A 95 -12.16 -13.49 13.82
CA ARG A 95 -13.11 -12.58 13.19
C ARG A 95 -12.83 -11.17 13.69
N VAL A 96 -12.78 -10.23 12.75
CA VAL A 96 -12.56 -8.81 13.03
C VAL A 96 -13.64 -8.28 13.96
N ALA A 97 -13.24 -7.57 15.02
CA ALA A 97 -14.15 -6.97 15.97
C ALA A 97 -14.88 -5.78 15.31
N ALA A 98 -16.07 -5.44 15.81
CA ALA A 98 -16.71 -4.19 15.40
C ALA A 98 -15.84 -2.99 15.83
N ALA A 99 -15.85 -1.93 15.02
CA ALA A 99 -15.19 -0.68 15.38
C ALA A 99 -15.87 -0.08 16.63
N ILE A 100 -15.09 0.08 17.70
CA ILE A 100 -15.54 0.70 18.94
C ILE A 100 -14.66 1.94 19.17
N PRO A 101 -15.24 3.08 19.56
CA PRO A 101 -14.45 4.27 19.84
C PRO A 101 -13.38 4.03 20.91
N PRO A 102 -12.11 4.37 20.65
CA PRO A 102 -11.02 4.14 21.59
C PRO A 102 -11.21 5.00 22.85
N LYS A 103 -11.19 4.35 24.02
CA LYS A 103 -11.57 4.98 25.31
C LYS A 103 -10.65 6.13 25.77
N ASN A 104 -9.44 6.24 25.24
CA ASN A 104 -8.43 7.24 25.67
C ASN A 104 -7.64 7.83 24.48
N TYR A 105 -8.32 8.16 23.37
CA TYR A 105 -7.64 8.74 22.21
C TYR A 105 -8.07 10.19 21.99
N ASN A 106 -7.10 11.11 21.93
CA ASN A 106 -7.37 12.51 21.69
C ASN A 106 -7.47 12.78 20.18
N TRP A 107 -8.71 12.77 19.67
CA TRP A 107 -8.98 13.00 18.25
C TRP A 107 -8.70 14.43 17.78
N ASN A 108 -8.84 15.44 18.66
CA ASN A 108 -8.51 16.82 18.32
C ASN A 108 -7.00 16.95 18.09
N LEU A 109 -6.20 16.36 18.99
CA LEU A 109 -4.75 16.33 18.86
C LEU A 109 -4.30 15.53 17.63
N HIS A 110 -4.99 14.43 17.32
CA HIS A 110 -4.72 13.66 16.09
C HIS A 110 -4.93 14.52 14.85
N VAL A 111 -6.10 15.15 14.72
CA VAL A 111 -6.41 16.03 13.59
C VAL A 111 -5.43 17.20 13.51
N LEU A 112 -5.05 17.80 14.65
CA LEU A 112 -4.04 18.85 14.72
C LEU A 112 -2.69 18.37 14.16
N PHE A 113 -2.18 17.21 14.62
CA PHE A 113 -0.92 16.68 14.13
C PHE A 113 -0.99 16.20 12.67
N SER A 114 -2.15 15.78 12.19
CA SER A 114 -2.37 15.45 10.77
C SER A 114 -2.22 16.67 9.85
N PHE A 115 -2.31 17.90 10.37
CA PHE A 115 -1.96 19.08 9.57
C PHE A 115 -0.47 19.19 9.27
N VAL A 116 0.43 18.61 10.07
CA VAL A 116 1.88 18.64 9.80
C VAL A 116 2.22 18.00 8.44
N PRO A 117 1.85 16.73 8.15
CA PRO A 117 2.08 16.16 6.82
C PRO A 117 1.25 16.85 5.73
N PHE A 118 0.10 17.47 6.06
CA PHE A 118 -0.65 18.27 5.10
C PHE A 118 0.10 19.54 4.69
N PHE A 119 0.75 20.24 5.63
CA PHE A 119 1.59 21.40 5.30
C PHE A 119 2.81 20.99 4.47
N ILE A 120 3.44 19.84 4.76
CA ILE A 120 4.50 19.30 3.92
C ILE A 120 3.97 19.03 2.50
N PHE A 121 2.80 18.40 2.37
CA PHE A 121 2.14 18.21 1.09
C PHE A 121 1.88 19.55 0.36
N LEU A 122 1.37 20.58 1.06
CA LEU A 122 1.17 21.92 0.49
C LEU A 122 2.47 22.59 0.04
N LEU A 123 3.58 22.41 0.77
CA LEU A 123 4.89 22.88 0.33
C LEU A 123 5.31 22.22 -0.99
N GLY A 124 4.98 20.94 -1.16
CA GLY A 124 5.13 20.25 -2.44
C GLY A 124 4.28 20.89 -3.54
N VAL A 125 3.00 21.13 -3.27
CA VAL A 125 2.08 21.75 -4.24
C VAL A 125 2.57 23.13 -4.66
N TYR A 126 2.97 23.94 -3.68
CA TYR A 126 3.58 25.25 -3.92
C TYR A 126 4.83 25.13 -4.79
N GLY A 127 5.72 24.20 -4.49
CA GLY A 127 6.92 23.94 -5.30
C GLY A 127 6.59 23.59 -6.75
N VAL A 128 5.60 22.74 -7.00
CA VAL A 128 5.13 22.44 -8.36
C VAL A 128 4.61 23.70 -9.06
N ILE A 129 3.82 24.53 -8.38
CA ILE A 129 3.32 25.80 -8.93
C ILE A 129 4.46 26.76 -9.24
N THR A 130 5.50 26.86 -8.40
CA THR A 130 6.64 27.76 -8.67
C THR A 130 7.43 27.36 -9.91
N VAL A 131 7.47 26.06 -10.24
CA VAL A 131 8.19 25.56 -11.42
C VAL A 131 7.32 25.63 -12.67
N ALA A 132 6.05 25.22 -12.58
CA ALA A 132 5.14 25.14 -13.71
C ALA A 132 4.33 26.44 -13.97
N GLY A 133 4.38 27.40 -13.05
CA GLY A 133 3.62 28.66 -13.09
C GLY A 133 2.15 28.52 -12.67
N ASN A 134 1.59 27.31 -12.63
CA ASN A 134 0.21 27.04 -12.22
C ASN A 134 0.07 25.57 -11.75
N LEU A 135 -1.12 25.20 -11.25
CA LEU A 135 -1.49 23.79 -11.07
C LEU A 135 -1.47 23.07 -12.42
N LEU A 136 -0.88 21.87 -12.48
CA LEU A 136 -0.61 21.18 -13.74
C LEU A 136 -1.87 20.90 -14.57
N VAL A 137 -3.01 20.64 -13.92
CA VAL A 137 -4.29 20.42 -14.63
C VAL A 137 -4.76 21.66 -15.39
N PHE A 138 -4.35 22.86 -15.00
CA PHE A 138 -4.70 24.13 -15.66
C PHE A 138 -3.63 24.65 -16.61
N THR A 139 -2.56 23.88 -16.85
CA THR A 139 -1.54 24.26 -17.84
C THR A 139 -1.97 23.84 -19.24
N ASP A 140 -1.58 24.61 -20.26
CA ASP A 140 -1.92 24.31 -21.67
C ASP A 140 -1.34 22.98 -22.16
N ASN A 141 -0.23 22.53 -21.57
CA ASN A 141 0.38 21.24 -21.86
C ASN A 141 0.86 20.53 -20.58
N PRO A 142 -0.06 19.83 -19.86
CA PRO A 142 0.28 19.11 -18.64
C PRO A 142 1.33 18.02 -18.87
N ALA A 143 1.38 17.44 -20.07
CA ALA A 143 2.31 16.37 -20.42
C ALA A 143 3.77 16.80 -20.30
N ARG A 144 4.09 18.00 -20.81
CA ARG A 144 5.44 18.60 -20.78
C ARG A 144 5.94 18.76 -19.36
N TRP A 145 5.09 19.25 -18.47
CA TRP A 145 5.45 19.49 -17.08
C TRP A 145 5.59 18.20 -16.27
N MET A 146 5.00 17.09 -16.72
CA MET A 146 5.16 15.78 -16.09
C MET A 146 6.25 14.93 -16.75
N ASP A 147 7.08 15.52 -17.61
CA ASP A 147 8.20 14.82 -18.23
C ASP A 147 9.36 14.61 -17.23
N LYS A 148 10.12 13.52 -17.40
CA LYS A 148 11.26 13.18 -16.53
C LYS A 148 12.36 14.26 -16.56
N SER A 149 12.43 15.08 -17.62
CA SER A 149 13.40 16.18 -17.73
C SER A 149 13.13 17.35 -16.78
N VAL A 150 11.90 17.48 -16.27
CA VAL A 150 11.54 18.58 -15.37
C VAL A 150 11.95 18.24 -13.95
N ASN A 151 12.94 18.97 -13.43
CA ASN A 151 13.43 18.76 -12.07
C ASN A 151 12.63 19.58 -11.05
N TYR A 152 11.71 18.92 -10.35
CA TYR A 152 10.97 19.49 -9.22
C TYR A 152 11.73 19.41 -7.88
N GLY A 153 12.95 18.87 -7.87
CA GLY A 153 13.73 18.64 -6.66
C GLY A 153 12.96 17.85 -5.59
N TYR A 154 13.09 18.28 -4.34
CA TYR A 154 12.40 17.65 -3.20
C TYR A 154 10.88 17.87 -3.20
N TYR A 155 10.34 18.82 -3.97
CA TYR A 155 8.91 19.11 -3.99
C TYR A 155 8.08 17.95 -4.53
N ALA A 156 8.61 17.17 -5.47
CA ALA A 156 7.95 15.95 -5.98
C ALA A 156 7.72 14.91 -4.87
N LEU A 157 8.67 14.77 -3.94
CA LEU A 157 8.54 13.86 -2.79
C LEU A 157 7.46 14.36 -1.82
N PHE A 158 7.39 15.67 -1.61
CA PHE A 158 6.39 16.29 -0.74
C PHE A 158 4.97 16.17 -1.30
N VAL A 159 4.76 16.45 -2.59
CA VAL A 159 3.45 16.21 -3.26
C VAL A 159 3.04 14.74 -3.17
N SER A 160 4.00 13.83 -3.29
CA SER A 160 3.74 12.39 -3.18
C SER A 160 3.25 11.96 -1.80
N SER A 161 3.32 12.82 -0.78
CA SER A 161 2.81 12.57 0.58
C SER A 161 1.30 12.77 0.75
N GLY A 162 0.57 13.18 -0.29
CA GLY A 162 -0.89 13.30 -0.25
C GLY A 162 -1.63 12.06 0.32
N PRO A 163 -1.26 10.82 -0.04
CA PRO A 163 -1.90 9.64 0.54
C PRO A 163 -1.64 9.41 2.03
N LEU A 164 -0.51 9.87 2.59
CA LEU A 164 -0.31 9.88 4.04
C LEU A 164 -1.34 10.78 4.73
N VAL A 165 -1.60 11.95 4.13
CA VAL A 165 -2.58 12.90 4.67
C VAL A 165 -3.99 12.29 4.64
N VAL A 166 -4.37 11.63 3.53
CA VAL A 166 -5.64 10.88 3.44
C VAL A 166 -5.67 9.72 4.43
N LEU A 167 -4.56 9.02 4.65
CA LEU A 167 -4.47 7.93 5.61
C LEU A 167 -4.72 8.41 7.05
N LEU A 168 -4.18 9.56 7.43
CA LEU A 168 -4.31 10.14 8.76
C LEU A 168 -5.67 10.80 8.99
N PHE A 169 -6.14 11.68 8.10
CA PHE A 169 -7.49 12.24 8.25
C PHE A 169 -8.58 11.18 8.00
N GLY A 170 -8.33 10.18 7.15
CA GLY A 170 -9.24 9.09 6.83
C GLY A 170 -9.66 8.32 8.08
N VAL A 171 -8.71 7.88 8.92
CA VAL A 171 -9.04 7.13 10.15
C VAL A 171 -9.91 7.95 11.13
N ALA A 172 -9.76 9.28 11.15
CA ALA A 172 -10.54 10.18 12.00
C ALA A 172 -11.94 10.55 11.44
N SER A 173 -12.26 10.15 10.21
CA SER A 173 -13.47 10.59 9.50
C SER A 173 -14.76 9.81 9.83
N PHE A 174 -14.65 8.68 10.55
CA PHE A 174 -15.77 7.76 10.78
C PHE A 174 -16.43 7.94 12.14
N SER A 175 -17.76 8.06 12.19
CA SER A 175 -18.53 8.30 13.43
C SER A 175 -18.55 7.10 14.39
N SER A 176 -18.46 5.89 13.84
CA SER A 176 -18.30 4.62 14.57
C SER A 176 -17.02 4.55 15.41
N PHE A 177 -16.00 5.34 15.06
CA PHE A 177 -14.67 5.25 15.66
C PHE A 177 -14.24 6.57 16.32
N ASN A 178 -14.56 7.71 15.72
CA ASN A 178 -14.33 9.05 16.27
C ASN A 178 -15.65 9.69 16.72
N LYS A 179 -15.84 9.78 18.05
CA LYS A 179 -17.01 10.45 18.65
C LYS A 179 -16.97 11.98 18.54
N CYS A 180 -15.78 12.59 18.44
CA CYS A 180 -15.64 14.04 18.35
C CYS A 180 -16.15 14.56 16.99
N VAL A 181 -17.28 15.27 17.03
CA VAL A 181 -17.96 15.76 15.82
C VAL A 181 -17.12 16.78 15.06
N ALA A 182 -16.48 17.73 15.76
CA ALA A 182 -15.66 18.77 15.15
C ALA A 182 -14.46 18.18 14.41
N ALA A 183 -13.64 17.37 15.10
CA ALA A 183 -12.50 16.66 14.51
C ALA A 183 -12.91 15.83 13.29
N ARG A 184 -14.06 15.14 13.37
CA ARG A 184 -14.58 14.33 12.26
C ARG A 184 -14.98 15.16 11.04
N ARG A 185 -15.64 16.31 11.25
CA ARG A 185 -16.04 17.21 10.15
C ARG A 185 -14.80 17.78 9.44
N VAL A 186 -13.82 18.26 10.22
CA VAL A 186 -12.54 18.74 9.69
C VAL A 186 -11.85 17.62 8.92
N ALA A 187 -11.72 16.43 9.49
CA ALA A 187 -11.07 15.30 8.84
C ALA A 187 -11.73 14.92 7.49
N LYS A 188 -13.06 14.88 7.42
CA LYS A 188 -13.78 14.60 6.16
C LYS A 188 -13.51 15.67 5.10
N LEU A 189 -13.54 16.94 5.49
CA LEU A 189 -13.23 18.05 4.59
C LEU A 189 -11.78 17.95 4.10
N MET A 190 -10.83 17.70 5.00
CA MET A 190 -9.41 17.60 4.67
C MET A 190 -9.09 16.41 3.76
N VAL A 191 -9.77 15.27 3.93
CA VAL A 191 -9.66 14.14 2.99
C VAL A 191 -10.07 14.57 1.58
N LEU A 192 -11.24 15.21 1.44
CA LEU A 192 -11.73 15.68 0.14
C LEU A 192 -10.77 16.70 -0.49
N VAL A 193 -10.39 17.73 0.28
CA VAL A 193 -9.45 18.78 -0.16
C VAL A 193 -8.14 18.17 -0.61
N THR A 194 -7.58 17.22 0.14
CA THR A 194 -6.32 16.58 -0.21
C THR A 194 -6.42 15.80 -1.51
N ILE A 195 -7.50 15.03 -1.71
CA ILE A 195 -7.69 14.26 -2.96
C ILE A 195 -7.80 15.19 -4.16
N VAL A 196 -8.61 16.25 -4.05
CA VAL A 196 -8.78 17.24 -5.11
C VAL A 196 -7.47 17.96 -5.41
N LEU A 197 -6.77 18.47 -4.39
CA LEU A 197 -5.49 19.14 -4.58
C LEU A 197 -4.42 18.21 -5.15
N ASN A 198 -4.36 16.95 -4.73
CA ASN A 198 -3.41 15.98 -5.26
C ASN A 198 -3.66 15.74 -6.76
N LEU A 199 -4.93 15.60 -7.17
CA LEU A 199 -5.31 15.50 -8.59
C LEU A 199 -4.97 16.75 -9.40
N MET A 200 -5.21 17.94 -8.83
CA MET A 200 -5.00 19.21 -9.53
C MET A 200 -3.52 19.60 -9.63
N ALA A 201 -2.76 19.41 -8.55
CA ALA A 201 -1.37 19.81 -8.45
C ALA A 201 -0.47 18.93 -9.31
N TYR A 202 -0.63 17.61 -9.22
CA TYR A 202 0.16 16.67 -9.99
C TYR A 202 -0.69 15.44 -10.27
N PRO A 203 -1.34 15.33 -11.45
CA PRO A 203 -2.34 14.29 -11.74
C PRO A 203 -1.70 12.89 -11.83
N ASN A 204 -1.36 12.35 -10.67
CA ASN A 204 -0.70 11.07 -10.47
C ASN A 204 -1.74 10.01 -10.14
N ARG A 205 -1.87 9.05 -11.05
CA ARG A 205 -2.80 7.92 -10.97
C ARG A 205 -2.52 7.07 -9.73
N THR A 206 -1.24 6.86 -9.39
CA THR A 206 -0.83 6.10 -8.20
C THR A 206 -1.30 6.79 -6.92
N GLY A 207 -1.16 8.11 -6.81
CA GLY A 207 -1.64 8.88 -5.66
C GLY A 207 -3.15 8.77 -5.48
N LEU A 208 -3.92 8.85 -6.57
CA LEU A 208 -5.38 8.65 -6.53
C LEU A 208 -5.74 7.24 -6.04
N PHE A 209 -5.12 6.20 -6.60
CA PHE A 209 -5.41 4.82 -6.19
C PHE A 209 -5.07 4.59 -4.71
N PHE A 210 -4.00 5.20 -4.20
CA PHE A 210 -3.65 5.10 -2.79
C PHE A 210 -4.71 5.76 -1.91
N ASN A 211 -5.13 6.97 -2.26
CA ASN A 211 -6.18 7.70 -1.54
C ASN A 211 -7.48 6.90 -1.48
N LEU A 212 -7.96 6.42 -2.64
CA LEU A 212 -9.21 5.67 -2.74
C LEU A 212 -9.09 4.31 -2.06
N GLY A 213 -7.96 3.62 -2.21
CA GLY A 213 -7.70 2.33 -1.61
C GLY A 213 -7.69 2.38 -0.08
N PHE A 214 -7.00 3.36 0.51
CA PHE A 214 -7.00 3.56 1.96
C PHE A 214 -8.42 3.84 2.48
N LEU A 215 -9.17 4.70 1.81
CA LEU A 215 -10.56 4.99 2.19
C LEU A 215 -11.45 3.75 2.09
N LEU A 216 -11.31 2.96 1.03
CA LEU A 216 -12.08 1.74 0.84
C LEU A 216 -11.79 0.72 1.95
N ILE A 217 -10.53 0.55 2.32
CA ILE A 217 -10.15 -0.32 3.45
C ILE A 217 -10.72 0.23 4.77
N PHE A 218 -10.63 1.53 5.01
CA PHE A 218 -11.23 2.14 6.21
C PHE A 218 -12.75 2.01 6.24
N ILE A 219 -13.45 2.17 5.12
CA ILE A 219 -14.90 1.99 5.06
C ILE A 219 -15.26 0.56 5.48
N ASN A 220 -14.51 -0.45 5.03
CA ASN A 220 -14.73 -1.86 5.39
C ASN A 220 -14.60 -2.11 6.91
N PHE A 221 -13.58 -1.53 7.54
CA PHE A 221 -13.29 -1.79 8.96
C PHE A 221 -14.02 -0.85 9.92
N LEU A 222 -14.20 0.41 9.54
CA LEU A 222 -14.71 1.44 10.42
C LEU A 222 -16.21 1.68 10.19
N TYR A 223 -16.75 1.57 8.99
CA TYR A 223 -18.17 1.84 8.76
C TYR A 223 -19.01 0.58 8.59
N LYS A 224 -18.84 -0.10 7.45
CA LYS A 224 -19.61 -1.29 7.09
C LYS A 224 -18.78 -2.13 6.14
N LYS A 225 -18.82 -3.44 6.34
CA LYS A 225 -18.19 -4.40 5.42
C LYS A 225 -18.65 -4.15 4.00
N ILE A 226 -17.69 -3.98 3.10
CA ILE A 226 -17.96 -3.65 1.70
C ILE A 226 -18.39 -4.94 0.99
N SER A 227 -19.47 -4.86 0.21
CA SER A 227 -19.88 -5.98 -0.63
C SER A 227 -18.88 -6.15 -1.79
N PRO A 228 -18.60 -7.38 -2.24
CA PRO A 228 -17.76 -7.59 -3.43
C PRO A 228 -18.24 -6.84 -4.67
N VAL A 229 -19.57 -6.64 -4.81
CA VAL A 229 -20.16 -5.79 -5.86
C VAL A 229 -19.67 -4.35 -5.77
N ALA A 230 -19.63 -3.76 -4.57
CA ALA A 230 -19.11 -2.41 -4.40
C ALA A 230 -17.60 -2.32 -4.69
N ILE A 231 -16.82 -3.35 -4.38
CA ILE A 231 -15.40 -3.42 -4.77
C ILE A 231 -15.28 -3.40 -6.30
N MET A 232 -16.08 -4.21 -7.01
CA MET A 232 -16.10 -4.23 -8.47
C MET A 232 -16.51 -2.88 -9.06
N LEU A 233 -17.55 -2.24 -8.51
CA LEU A 233 -17.99 -0.91 -8.96
C LEU A 233 -16.89 0.15 -8.76
N VAL A 234 -16.19 0.12 -7.63
CA VAL A 234 -15.07 1.03 -7.39
C VAL A 234 -13.92 0.75 -8.35
N LEU A 235 -13.60 -0.52 -8.63
CA LEU A 235 -12.57 -0.87 -9.62
C LEU A 235 -12.95 -0.33 -11.01
N VAL A 236 -14.20 -0.51 -11.45
CA VAL A 236 -14.68 0.03 -12.72
C VAL A 236 -14.57 1.56 -12.73
N ALA A 237 -15.06 2.24 -11.69
CA ALA A 237 -14.96 3.70 -11.59
C ALA A 237 -13.51 4.19 -11.59
N ALA A 238 -12.61 3.47 -10.93
CA ALA A 238 -11.18 3.82 -10.87
C ALA A 238 -10.48 3.58 -12.21
N ILE A 239 -10.86 2.56 -12.99
CA ILE A 239 -10.42 2.36 -14.38
C ILE A 239 -10.94 3.50 -15.27
N SER A 240 -12.21 3.89 -15.14
CA SER A 240 -12.76 5.03 -15.88
C SER A 240 -12.03 6.34 -15.56
N ALA A 241 -11.74 6.61 -14.28
CA ALA A 241 -10.96 7.77 -13.85
C ALA A 241 -9.52 7.71 -14.38
N PHE A 242 -8.90 6.53 -14.39
CA PHE A 242 -7.57 6.31 -14.95
C PHE A 242 -7.52 6.68 -16.44
N ILE A 243 -8.52 6.25 -17.21
CA ILE A 243 -8.65 6.59 -18.64
C ILE A 243 -8.86 8.10 -18.80
N GLY A 244 -9.75 8.70 -18.01
CA GLY A 244 -9.99 10.15 -18.02
C GLY A 244 -8.72 10.98 -17.77
N ILE A 245 -7.95 10.64 -16.73
CA ILE A 245 -6.67 11.30 -16.41
C ILE A 245 -5.65 11.09 -17.53
N SER A 246 -5.65 9.91 -18.17
CA SER A 246 -4.76 9.62 -19.30
C SER A 246 -5.04 10.53 -20.50
N ASN A 247 -6.32 10.74 -20.79
CA ASN A 247 -6.75 11.63 -21.87
C ASN A 247 -6.40 13.09 -21.55
N LEU A 248 -6.64 13.56 -20.32
CA LEU A 248 -6.29 14.92 -19.88
C LEU A 248 -4.78 15.21 -19.98
N ARG A 249 -3.93 14.19 -19.77
CA ARG A 249 -2.48 14.35 -19.83
C ARG A 249 -1.96 14.56 -21.26
N ASN A 250 -2.79 14.52 -22.31
CA ASN A 250 -2.34 14.61 -23.71
C ASN A 250 -1.17 13.69 -24.06
N GLN A 251 -1.00 12.58 -23.32
CA GLN A 251 0.03 11.56 -23.60
C GLN A 251 -0.11 10.93 -24.99
N TYR A 252 -1.22 11.21 -25.69
CA TYR A 252 -1.58 10.63 -26.98
C TYR A 252 -2.21 11.64 -27.95
N GLY A 253 -2.03 12.95 -27.73
CA GLY A 253 -2.57 14.03 -28.57
C GLY A 253 -1.87 14.20 -29.93
N GLY A 254 -1.89 13.15 -30.75
CA GLY A 254 -1.37 13.18 -32.13
C GLY A 254 -2.24 12.46 -33.16
N GLY A 255 -3.48 12.05 -32.83
CA GLY A 255 -4.37 11.38 -33.78
C GLY A 255 -5.83 11.58 -33.46
N THR A 256 -6.63 11.74 -34.51
CA THR A 256 -8.09 11.94 -34.49
C THR A 256 -8.82 10.91 -33.63
N ALA A 257 -9.77 11.39 -32.83
CA ALA A 257 -10.37 10.70 -31.70
C ALA A 257 -11.34 9.55 -32.05
N GLU A 258 -11.82 9.45 -33.29
CA GLU A 258 -12.97 8.60 -33.62
C GLU A 258 -12.65 7.12 -33.88
N GLY A 259 -11.42 6.78 -34.32
CA GLY A 259 -11.06 5.39 -34.63
C GLY A 259 -10.24 4.65 -33.56
N LYS A 260 -9.63 5.39 -32.61
CA LYS A 260 -8.66 4.84 -31.64
C LYS A 260 -9.21 4.67 -30.22
N ALA A 261 -10.43 5.14 -29.94
CA ALA A 261 -10.98 5.17 -28.59
C ALA A 261 -11.05 3.78 -27.93
N MET A 262 -11.57 2.75 -28.62
CA MET A 262 -11.71 1.41 -28.03
C MET A 262 -10.36 0.71 -27.80
N ASN A 263 -9.43 0.84 -28.75
CA ASN A 263 -8.07 0.31 -28.62
C ASN A 263 -7.32 1.00 -27.47
N VAL A 264 -7.46 2.31 -27.29
CA VAL A 264 -6.81 3.04 -26.19
C VAL A 264 -7.46 2.71 -24.83
N VAL A 265 -8.79 2.58 -24.79
CA VAL A 265 -9.57 2.32 -23.55
C VAL A 265 -9.23 0.96 -22.93
N VAL A 266 -9.06 -0.09 -23.74
CA VAL A 266 -8.78 -1.45 -23.24
C VAL A 266 -7.29 -1.76 -23.18
N LYS A 267 -6.53 -1.39 -24.22
CA LYS A 267 -5.11 -1.73 -24.31
C LYS A 267 -4.29 -1.00 -23.25
N LEU A 268 -4.63 0.25 -22.94
CA LEU A 268 -3.82 1.05 -22.01
C LEU A 268 -3.85 0.48 -20.58
N PRO A 269 -5.00 0.28 -19.92
CA PRO A 269 -5.02 -0.34 -18.59
C PRO A 269 -4.41 -1.75 -18.59
N TYR A 270 -4.63 -2.52 -19.67
CA TYR A 270 -3.99 -3.82 -19.85
C TYR A 270 -2.46 -3.72 -19.83
N MET A 271 -1.85 -2.83 -20.63
CA MET A 271 -0.40 -2.70 -20.71
C MET A 271 0.23 -2.29 -19.37
N TYR A 272 -0.47 -1.49 -18.55
CA TYR A 272 0.01 -1.12 -17.21
C TYR A 272 0.05 -2.30 -16.23
N VAL A 273 -0.79 -3.30 -16.43
CA VAL A 273 -0.78 -4.54 -15.63
C VAL A 273 0.22 -5.53 -16.23
N ALA A 274 0.09 -5.79 -17.53
CA ALA A 274 0.85 -6.81 -18.23
C ALA A 274 2.35 -6.48 -18.32
N ASN A 275 2.74 -5.20 -18.36
CA ASN A 275 4.16 -4.83 -18.41
C ASN A 275 4.97 -5.30 -17.23
N ASN A 276 4.39 -5.30 -16.03
CA ASN A 276 5.05 -5.80 -14.83
C ASN A 276 5.47 -7.25 -14.99
N TYR A 277 4.65 -8.04 -15.68
CA TYR A 277 4.83 -9.48 -15.84
C TYR A 277 5.76 -9.83 -16.99
N TRP A 278 5.60 -9.21 -18.18
CA TRP A 278 6.51 -9.51 -19.27
C TRP A 278 7.91 -8.94 -19.03
N ASN A 279 8.03 -7.81 -18.32
CA ASN A 279 9.34 -7.27 -17.92
C ASN A 279 9.95 -8.11 -16.81
N LEU A 280 9.16 -8.66 -15.87
CA LEU A 280 9.66 -9.62 -14.89
C LEU A 280 10.25 -10.85 -15.58
N ASP A 281 9.53 -11.42 -16.55
CA ASP A 281 10.02 -12.57 -17.32
C ASP A 281 11.32 -12.24 -18.08
N TYR A 282 11.38 -11.05 -18.70
CA TYR A 282 12.58 -10.57 -19.38
C TYR A 282 13.77 -10.40 -18.43
N ALA A 283 13.52 -9.79 -17.27
CA ALA A 283 14.53 -9.44 -16.29
C ALA A 283 15.12 -10.66 -15.60
N VAL A 284 14.27 -11.65 -15.28
CA VAL A 284 14.67 -12.89 -14.64
C VAL A 284 15.38 -13.84 -15.61
N ASN A 285 15.04 -13.78 -16.91
CA ASN A 285 15.58 -14.68 -17.94
C ASN A 285 16.32 -13.91 -19.04
N SER A 286 17.21 -13.01 -18.64
CA SER A 286 18.05 -12.27 -19.58
C SER A 286 18.86 -13.24 -20.47
N PRO A 287 19.09 -12.89 -21.75
CA PRO A 287 19.94 -13.67 -22.64
C PRO A 287 21.32 -13.94 -22.03
N THR A 288 21.87 -15.14 -22.29
CA THR A 288 23.16 -15.60 -21.71
C THR A 288 24.36 -14.76 -22.14
N ASP A 289 24.26 -14.06 -23.25
CA ASP A 289 25.29 -13.19 -23.82
C ASP A 289 25.29 -11.77 -23.21
N ARG A 290 24.27 -11.40 -22.42
CA ARG A 290 24.16 -10.07 -21.81
C ARG A 290 23.53 -10.17 -20.42
N GLU A 291 24.31 -9.96 -19.36
CA GLU A 291 23.74 -9.70 -18.04
C GLU A 291 23.11 -8.30 -18.06
N ILE A 292 21.78 -8.26 -18.20
CA ILE A 292 21.04 -6.99 -18.32
C ILE A 292 21.04 -6.25 -16.98
N HIS A 293 21.16 -6.98 -15.86
CA HIS A 293 21.14 -6.43 -14.50
C HIS A 293 22.04 -7.19 -13.52
N PRO A 294 23.17 -6.60 -13.10
CA PRO A 294 24.02 -7.21 -12.10
C PRO A 294 23.35 -7.26 -10.73
N PHE A 295 23.80 -8.19 -9.91
CA PHE A 295 23.45 -8.29 -8.49
C PHE A 295 23.86 -7.01 -7.74
N THR A 296 22.93 -6.41 -6.99
CA THR A 296 23.13 -5.09 -6.36
C THR A 296 23.37 -5.14 -4.85
N TYR A 297 23.61 -6.33 -4.29
CA TYR A 297 24.02 -6.53 -2.88
C TYR A 297 23.10 -5.87 -1.84
N GLY A 298 21.80 -5.75 -2.14
CA GLY A 298 20.80 -5.12 -1.27
C GLY A 298 20.59 -3.62 -1.52
N ILE A 299 21.38 -2.98 -2.38
CA ILE A 299 21.28 -1.54 -2.64
C ILE A 299 19.96 -1.19 -3.32
N ASP A 300 19.39 -2.06 -4.16
CA ASP A 300 18.10 -1.81 -4.79
C ASP A 300 16.94 -2.04 -3.82
N PHE A 301 17.00 -3.10 -3.03
CA PHE A 301 16.02 -3.43 -2.01
C PHE A 301 15.92 -2.33 -0.95
N PHE A 302 17.07 -1.84 -0.45
CA PHE A 302 17.14 -0.75 0.54
C PHE A 302 17.19 0.65 -0.07
N SER A 303 17.03 0.78 -1.38
CA SER A 303 17.23 2.06 -2.09
C SER A 303 16.42 3.21 -1.48
N GLY A 304 15.19 2.98 -1.04
CA GLY A 304 14.37 4.04 -0.44
C GLY A 304 14.96 4.64 0.84
N VAL A 305 15.61 3.84 1.68
CA VAL A 305 16.28 4.35 2.89
C VAL A 305 17.62 4.98 2.51
N LEU A 306 18.37 4.33 1.61
CA LEU A 306 19.67 4.78 1.15
C LEU A 306 19.62 6.04 0.29
N GLU A 307 18.48 6.36 -0.30
CA GLU A 307 18.24 7.57 -1.08
C GLU A 307 18.37 8.83 -0.24
N TYR A 308 17.93 8.81 1.03
CA TYR A 308 18.09 9.95 1.94
C TYR A 308 19.56 10.27 2.25
N ALA A 309 20.43 9.26 2.22
CA ALA A 309 21.87 9.43 2.34
C ALA A 309 22.56 9.67 0.98
N ARG A 310 21.80 9.75 -0.13
CA ARG A 310 22.28 9.83 -1.52
C ARG A 310 23.23 8.68 -1.92
N ILE A 311 23.16 7.56 -1.21
CA ILE A 311 24.05 6.40 -1.40
C ILE A 311 23.62 5.59 -2.62
N SER A 312 22.33 5.26 -2.72
CA SER A 312 21.83 4.33 -3.75
C SER A 312 22.13 4.82 -5.17
N ASN A 313 21.83 6.09 -5.47
CA ASN A 313 22.06 6.63 -6.81
C ASN A 313 23.56 6.75 -7.15
N SER A 314 24.39 7.13 -6.17
CA SER A 314 25.84 7.25 -6.35
C SER A 314 26.46 5.90 -6.71
N PHE A 315 26.10 4.83 -6.00
CA PHE A 315 26.57 3.48 -6.34
C PHE A 315 26.09 3.03 -7.73
N LYS A 316 24.83 3.30 -8.07
CA LYS A 316 24.29 2.94 -9.39
C LYS A 316 25.06 3.63 -10.52
N THR A 317 25.32 4.93 -10.39
CA THR A 317 26.08 5.69 -11.37
C THR A 317 27.52 5.20 -11.47
N SER A 318 28.22 5.01 -10.34
CA SER A 318 29.62 4.58 -10.34
C SER A 318 29.83 3.16 -10.86
N LEU A 319 28.89 2.24 -10.60
CA LEU A 319 28.97 0.83 -11.00
C LEU A 319 28.26 0.55 -12.33
N GLY A 320 27.73 1.57 -13.01
CA GLY A 320 27.02 1.42 -14.28
C GLY A 320 25.76 0.55 -14.18
N TRP A 321 25.15 0.47 -13.00
CA TRP A 321 23.90 -0.26 -12.77
C TRP A 321 22.71 0.51 -13.35
N ASP A 322 21.60 -0.19 -13.56
CA ASP A 322 20.41 0.46 -14.11
C ASP A 322 19.84 1.51 -13.15
N THR A 323 19.21 2.52 -13.73
CA THR A 323 18.58 3.61 -12.99
C THR A 323 17.39 3.07 -12.18
N PRO A 324 16.85 3.83 -11.21
CA PRO A 324 15.61 3.46 -10.53
C PRO A 324 14.41 3.23 -11.48
N PHE A 325 14.52 3.68 -12.74
CA PHE A 325 13.51 3.52 -13.77
C PHE A 325 13.63 2.22 -14.55
N ASN A 326 14.62 1.36 -14.30
CA ASN A 326 14.69 0.03 -14.91
C ASN A 326 14.66 0.04 -16.46
N ASP A 327 15.31 1.02 -17.08
CA ASP A 327 15.23 1.26 -18.53
C ASP A 327 15.85 0.12 -19.36
N ARG A 328 16.72 -0.72 -18.77
CA ARG A 328 17.35 -1.86 -19.46
C ARG A 328 16.46 -3.11 -19.52
N ILE A 329 15.41 -3.21 -18.70
CA ILE A 329 14.50 -4.38 -18.66
C ILE A 329 13.12 -4.15 -19.28
N GLN A 330 12.95 -3.05 -20.02
CA GLN A 330 11.73 -2.83 -20.78
C GLN A 330 11.73 -3.70 -22.05
N LYS A 331 10.74 -4.60 -22.21
CA LYS A 331 10.48 -5.25 -23.51
C LYS A 331 9.90 -4.27 -24.53
N VAL A 332 9.18 -3.24 -24.06
CA VAL A 332 8.56 -2.20 -24.88
C VAL A 332 9.00 -0.83 -24.34
N ASN A 333 9.60 -0.02 -25.20
CA ASN A 333 10.08 1.32 -24.82
C ASN A 333 8.96 2.16 -24.19
N GLY A 334 9.23 2.74 -23.02
CA GLY A 334 8.28 3.55 -22.25
C GLY A 334 7.42 2.76 -21.26
N PHE A 335 7.50 1.43 -21.26
CA PHE A 335 6.84 0.55 -20.29
C PHE A 335 7.89 -0.19 -19.46
N ASN A 336 8.47 0.50 -18.48
CA ASN A 336 9.62 0.07 -17.69
C ASN A 336 9.25 -0.48 -16.29
N THR A 337 7.96 -0.66 -16.03
CA THR A 337 7.45 -1.12 -14.74
C THR A 337 7.72 -2.62 -14.54
N VAL A 338 8.31 -3.00 -13.40
CA VAL A 338 8.64 -4.38 -13.02
C VAL A 338 8.79 -4.48 -11.51
N ASN A 339 7.69 -4.78 -10.81
CA ASN A 339 7.66 -4.67 -9.34
C ASN A 339 7.43 -5.98 -8.58
N TYR A 340 6.80 -6.99 -9.18
CA TYR A 340 6.49 -8.21 -8.46
C TYR A 340 7.77 -8.95 -8.04
N LEU A 341 8.23 -8.70 -6.81
CA LEU A 341 9.42 -9.28 -6.17
C LEU A 341 10.73 -9.16 -6.97
N TRP A 342 10.78 -8.36 -8.03
CA TRP A 342 11.96 -8.21 -8.88
C TRP A 342 13.16 -7.68 -8.10
N ASP A 343 13.00 -6.58 -7.35
CA ASP A 343 14.10 -6.00 -6.57
C ASP A 343 14.65 -7.00 -5.53
N VAL A 344 13.76 -7.80 -4.95
CA VAL A 344 14.10 -8.85 -3.98
C VAL A 344 14.84 -9.99 -4.65
N TYR A 345 14.39 -10.44 -5.81
CA TYR A 345 15.06 -11.45 -6.61
C TYR A 345 16.44 -10.96 -7.06
N LYS A 346 16.53 -9.70 -7.48
CA LYS A 346 17.78 -9.08 -7.91
C LYS A 346 18.84 -9.07 -6.80
N ASP A 347 18.43 -8.78 -5.56
CA ASP A 347 19.36 -8.65 -4.43
C ASP A 347 19.53 -9.89 -3.55
N PHE A 348 18.59 -10.83 -3.59
CA PHE A 348 18.60 -12.00 -2.68
C PHE A 348 18.18 -13.30 -3.37
N ARG A 349 18.01 -13.27 -4.71
CA ARG A 349 17.61 -14.41 -5.53
C ARG A 349 16.34 -15.07 -4.99
N LEU A 350 16.19 -16.38 -5.20
CA LEU A 350 15.02 -17.14 -4.77
C LEU A 350 14.86 -17.17 -3.24
N PHE A 351 15.96 -17.06 -2.50
CA PHE A 351 15.89 -17.02 -1.04
C PHE A 351 15.13 -15.80 -0.54
N GLY A 352 15.37 -14.61 -1.10
CA GLY A 352 14.60 -13.41 -0.76
C GLY A 352 13.14 -13.51 -1.20
N VAL A 353 12.89 -14.05 -2.41
CA VAL A 353 11.53 -14.29 -2.93
C VAL A 353 10.73 -15.23 -2.03
N PHE A 354 11.40 -16.16 -1.35
CA PHE A 354 10.79 -16.96 -0.29
C PHE A 354 10.66 -16.16 1.02
N LEU A 355 11.75 -15.65 1.58
CA LEU A 355 11.77 -15.14 2.94
C LEU A 355 10.91 -13.89 3.15
N LEU A 356 10.99 -12.92 2.22
CA LEU A 356 10.30 -11.64 2.40
C LEU A 356 8.77 -11.78 2.36
N PRO A 357 8.16 -12.43 1.35
CA PRO A 357 6.71 -12.64 1.35
C PRO A 357 6.23 -13.45 2.55
N PHE A 358 7.00 -14.43 3.04
CA PHE A 358 6.69 -15.20 4.24
C PHE A 358 6.55 -14.27 5.46
N LEU A 359 7.57 -13.44 5.70
CA LEU A 359 7.60 -12.51 6.83
C LEU A 359 6.51 -11.44 6.71
N CYS A 360 6.26 -10.91 5.51
CA CYS A 360 5.17 -9.99 5.26
C CYS A 360 3.81 -10.62 5.53
N GLY A 361 3.57 -11.85 5.06
CA GLY A 361 2.33 -12.60 5.29
C GLY A 361 2.08 -12.88 6.77
N LEU A 362 3.14 -13.27 7.50
CA LEU A 362 3.10 -13.48 8.94
C LEU A 362 2.79 -12.17 9.70
N ALA A 363 3.57 -11.12 9.46
CA ALA A 363 3.43 -9.83 10.15
C ALA A 363 2.06 -9.18 9.90
N LEU A 364 1.60 -9.19 8.64
CA LEU A 364 0.31 -8.63 8.27
C LEU A 364 -0.85 -9.43 8.87
N SER A 365 -0.71 -10.75 8.96
CA SER A 365 -1.71 -11.60 9.64
C SER A 365 -1.73 -11.39 11.15
N VAL A 366 -0.58 -11.19 11.80
CA VAL A 366 -0.53 -10.80 13.21
C VAL A 366 -1.24 -9.46 13.43
N LEU A 367 -1.03 -8.48 12.55
CA LEU A 367 -1.70 -7.19 12.63
C LEU A 367 -3.22 -7.31 12.40
N TYR A 368 -3.64 -8.14 11.44
CA TYR A 368 -5.06 -8.47 11.22
C TYR A 368 -5.70 -9.13 12.46
N LEU A 369 -5.01 -10.08 13.09
CA LEU A 369 -5.49 -10.75 14.30
C LEU A 369 -5.61 -9.79 15.48
N ARG A 370 -4.78 -8.74 15.54
CA ARG A 370 -4.97 -7.65 16.54
C ARG A 370 -6.27 -6.88 16.32
N MET A 371 -6.76 -6.77 15.09
CA MET A 371 -8.07 -6.19 14.78
C MET A 371 -9.26 -7.12 15.09
N CYS A 372 -9.00 -8.38 15.44
CA CYS A 372 -10.03 -9.31 15.94
C CYS A 372 -10.39 -9.05 17.41
N LYS A 373 -9.71 -8.10 18.06
CA LYS A 373 -10.00 -7.55 19.38
C LYS A 373 -10.31 -6.05 19.23
N PRO A 374 -10.84 -5.37 20.27
CA PRO A 374 -10.97 -3.92 20.23
C PRO A 374 -9.63 -3.28 19.83
N PHE A 375 -9.63 -2.56 18.71
CA PHE A 375 -8.42 -2.08 18.07
C PHE A 375 -8.28 -0.56 18.15
N THR A 376 -7.03 -0.10 18.02
CA THR A 376 -6.66 1.31 18.12
C THR A 376 -6.53 1.96 16.74
N PRO A 377 -6.56 3.30 16.64
CA PRO A 377 -6.29 4.02 15.40
C PRO A 377 -4.97 3.59 14.76
N ARG A 378 -3.93 3.39 15.57
CA ARG A 378 -2.64 2.88 15.08
C ARG A 378 -2.77 1.54 14.35
N GLN A 379 -3.48 0.60 14.94
CA GLN A 379 -3.58 -0.76 14.39
C GLN A 379 -4.31 -0.75 13.05
N VAL A 380 -5.46 -0.06 12.96
CA VAL A 380 -6.22 0.01 11.70
C VAL A 380 -5.49 0.82 10.62
N THR A 381 -4.81 1.91 10.99
CA THR A 381 -4.04 2.73 10.04
C THR A 381 -2.83 1.97 9.51
N LEU A 382 -2.04 1.31 10.37
CA LEU A 382 -0.93 0.48 9.94
C LEU A 382 -1.40 -0.71 9.10
N TYR A 383 -2.51 -1.34 9.49
CA TYR A 383 -3.07 -2.45 8.71
C TYR A 383 -3.46 -1.99 7.31
N THR A 384 -4.19 -0.88 7.23
CA THR A 384 -4.63 -0.26 5.97
C THR A 384 -3.44 0.07 5.07
N TYR A 385 -2.40 0.66 5.65
CA TYR A 385 -1.15 0.95 4.96
C TYR A 385 -0.52 -0.33 4.38
N PHE A 386 -0.23 -1.33 5.21
CA PHE A 386 0.47 -2.55 4.76
C PHE A 386 -0.35 -3.44 3.83
N VAL A 387 -1.65 -3.64 4.11
CA VAL A 387 -2.50 -4.49 3.26
C VAL A 387 -2.67 -3.90 1.86
N TYR A 388 -2.70 -2.57 1.75
CA TYR A 388 -2.74 -1.90 0.47
C TYR A 388 -1.47 -2.16 -0.34
N PHE A 389 -0.28 -1.94 0.24
CA PHE A 389 0.99 -2.18 -0.46
C PHE A 389 1.18 -3.65 -0.87
N VAL A 390 0.78 -4.58 -0.01
CA VAL A 390 0.80 -6.02 -0.33
C VAL A 390 -0.18 -6.35 -1.47
N GLY A 391 -1.38 -5.79 -1.47
CA GLY A 391 -2.34 -5.95 -2.56
C GLY A 391 -1.87 -5.32 -3.88
N TRP A 392 -1.02 -4.29 -3.81
CA TRP A 392 -0.46 -3.58 -4.96
C TRP A 392 0.99 -3.96 -5.29
N TRP A 393 1.51 -5.04 -4.72
CA TRP A 393 2.90 -5.44 -4.88
C TRP A 393 3.28 -5.74 -6.35
N PHE A 394 2.30 -6.11 -7.18
CA PHE A 394 2.53 -6.29 -8.62
C PHE A 394 2.91 -4.98 -9.32
N PHE A 395 2.54 -3.82 -8.77
CA PHE A 395 2.68 -2.52 -9.42
C PHE A 395 3.63 -1.55 -8.69
N THR A 396 3.82 -1.70 -7.38
CA THR A 396 4.73 -0.82 -6.62
C THR A 396 5.45 -1.58 -5.52
N SER A 397 6.78 -1.58 -5.56
CA SER A 397 7.64 -2.00 -4.45
C SER A 397 7.63 -0.93 -3.35
N GLY A 398 6.64 -0.95 -2.46
CA GLY A 398 6.46 0.08 -1.43
C GLY A 398 7.68 0.32 -0.54
N TYR A 399 8.43 -0.74 -0.23
CA TYR A 399 9.66 -0.68 0.58
C TYR A 399 10.83 0.02 -0.14
N LYS A 400 10.81 0.06 -1.47
CA LYS A 400 11.83 0.72 -2.31
C LYS A 400 11.69 2.24 -2.30
N GLN A 401 10.51 2.75 -1.95
CA GLN A 401 10.17 4.16 -2.01
C GLN A 401 10.40 4.79 -0.63
N GLY A 402 11.44 5.62 -0.52
CA GLY A 402 11.85 6.21 0.75
C GLY A 402 10.74 7.00 1.43
N VAL A 403 9.89 7.68 0.66
CA VAL A 403 8.77 8.46 1.19
C VAL A 403 7.76 7.58 1.92
N TYR A 404 7.46 6.38 1.40
CA TYR A 404 6.53 5.45 2.04
C TYR A 404 7.14 4.87 3.32
N VAL A 405 8.46 4.59 3.33
CA VAL A 405 9.15 4.16 4.55
C VAL A 405 9.04 5.22 5.65
N LEU A 406 9.15 6.51 5.33
CA LEU A 406 8.97 7.61 6.29
C LEU A 406 7.53 7.78 6.79
N TRP A 407 6.52 7.30 6.07
CA TRP A 407 5.14 7.36 6.56
C TRP A 407 4.93 6.51 7.81
N LEU A 408 5.66 5.41 7.92
CA LEU A 408 5.57 4.50 9.07
C LEU A 408 5.89 5.18 10.41
N PRO A 409 7.07 5.82 10.60
CA PRO A 409 7.36 6.54 11.83
C PRO A 409 6.41 7.72 12.07
N VAL A 410 5.94 8.41 11.02
CA VAL A 410 4.95 9.51 11.19
C VAL A 410 3.62 8.98 11.72
N VAL A 411 3.06 7.92 11.12
CA VAL A 411 1.84 7.27 11.61
C VAL A 411 2.05 6.77 13.04
N PHE A 412 3.19 6.15 13.33
CA PHE A 412 3.51 5.65 14.66
C PHE A 412 3.59 6.78 15.69
N PHE A 413 4.29 7.87 15.36
CA PHE A 413 4.46 9.04 16.22
C PHE A 413 3.11 9.70 16.53
N ILE A 414 2.37 10.13 15.50
CA ILE A 414 1.08 10.82 15.66
C ILE A 414 0.12 9.94 16.47
N THR A 415 0.01 8.67 16.11
CA THR A 415 -0.89 7.76 16.83
C THR A 415 -0.42 7.40 18.23
N THR A 416 0.85 7.61 18.58
CA THR A 416 1.37 7.41 19.94
C THR A 416 1.11 8.61 20.82
N VAL A 417 1.45 9.82 20.34
CA VAL A 417 1.25 11.06 21.09
C VAL A 417 -0.23 11.32 21.39
N CYS A 418 -1.12 10.86 20.50
CA CYS A 418 -2.57 11.00 20.69
C CYS A 418 -3.21 9.95 21.60
N MET A 419 -2.48 8.89 21.99
CA MET A 419 -2.96 8.03 23.08
C MET A 419 -2.79 8.79 24.38
N GLY A 420 -3.90 8.97 25.10
CA GLY A 420 -3.86 9.57 26.43
C GLY A 420 -2.80 8.87 27.26
N ARG A 421 -1.90 9.66 27.88
CA ARG A 421 -0.99 9.13 28.89
C ARG A 421 -1.87 8.34 29.85
N ARG A 422 -1.68 7.02 29.95
CA ARG A 422 -2.01 6.35 31.20
C ARG A 422 -1.34 7.25 32.23
N LYS A 423 -2.10 7.79 33.19
CA LYS A 423 -1.48 8.07 34.48
C LYS A 423 -0.80 6.74 34.80
N LEU A 424 0.53 6.69 34.64
CA LEU A 424 1.33 5.70 35.35
C LEU A 424 0.80 5.85 36.76
N LYS A 425 0.07 4.86 37.25
CA LYS A 425 -0.23 4.80 38.67
C LYS A 425 1.17 4.82 39.28
N ALA A 426 1.57 5.98 39.80
CA ALA A 426 2.70 6.05 40.68
C ALA A 426 2.42 4.99 41.75
N ASP A 427 3.36 4.08 41.86
CA ASP A 427 3.43 2.92 42.74
C ASP A 427 2.36 2.86 43.83
N ALA A 428 1.32 2.06 43.60
CA ALA A 428 0.45 1.56 44.67
C ALA A 428 1.07 0.33 45.35
N LEU A 429 2.40 0.26 45.45
CA LEU A 429 3.12 -0.90 45.97
C LEU A 429 4.16 -0.57 47.05
N VAL A 430 4.20 0.67 47.57
CA VAL A 430 5.14 1.05 48.64
C VAL A 430 4.45 1.58 49.92
N CYS A 431 3.14 1.84 49.94
CA CYS A 431 2.46 2.29 51.17
C CYS A 431 1.88 1.17 52.06
N ASP A 432 1.79 -0.08 51.59
CA ASP A 432 1.22 -1.17 52.40
C ASP A 432 2.21 -1.81 53.39
N LYS A 433 3.51 -1.45 53.33
CA LYS A 433 4.50 -1.97 54.29
C LYS A 433 4.77 -1.05 55.49
N VAL A 434 4.48 0.24 55.40
CA VAL A 434 4.72 1.17 56.51
C VAL A 434 3.58 1.10 57.53
N ASN A 435 2.34 0.86 57.10
CA ASN A 435 1.20 0.76 58.03
C ASN A 435 1.18 -0.56 58.84
N ASN A 436 1.81 -1.63 58.35
CA ASN A 436 1.86 -2.90 59.09
C ASN A 436 2.91 -2.92 60.21
N GLU A 437 3.94 -2.07 60.16
CA GLU A 437 4.93 -1.96 61.25
C GLU A 437 4.40 -1.09 62.40
N ASP A 438 3.64 -0.03 62.11
CA ASP A 438 2.99 0.81 63.13
C ASP A 438 1.87 0.07 63.90
N ASP A 439 1.10 -0.79 63.22
CA ASP A 439 0.07 -1.61 63.86
C ASP A 439 0.67 -2.80 64.65
N ALA A 440 1.85 -3.30 64.25
CA ALA A 440 2.57 -4.31 65.02
C ALA A 440 3.17 -3.72 66.32
N GLN A 441 3.70 -2.50 66.28
CA GLN A 441 4.22 -1.83 67.49
C GLN A 441 3.11 -1.43 68.48
N LYS A 442 1.94 -1.02 68.00
CA LYS A 442 0.78 -0.73 68.88
C LYS A 442 0.23 -1.97 69.58
N ASN A 443 0.25 -3.13 68.93
CA ASN A 443 -0.21 -4.38 69.54
C ASN A 443 0.78 -4.96 70.56
N ILE A 444 2.07 -4.66 70.44
CA ILE A 444 3.08 -5.06 71.45
C ILE A 444 2.98 -4.16 72.70
N ALA A 445 2.71 -2.86 72.53
CA ALA A 445 2.53 -1.94 73.67
C ALA A 445 1.28 -2.27 74.52
N ALA A 446 0.21 -2.78 73.90
CA ALA A 446 -1.03 -3.15 74.60
C ALA A 446 -0.98 -4.50 75.34
N GLN A 447 0.11 -5.27 75.22
CA GLN A 447 0.32 -6.54 75.94
C GLN A 447 1.28 -6.40 77.14
N CYS A 448 1.79 -5.19 77.41
CA CYS A 448 2.69 -4.91 78.54
C CYS A 448 2.10 -3.96 79.60
N GLU A 449 0.81 -3.61 79.50
CA GLU A 449 -0.03 -3.11 80.61
C GLU A 449 -0.95 -4.23 81.08
#